data_AF-A0A2B5H6T4-F1
#
_entry.id   AF-A0A2B5H6T4-F1
#
_cell.length_a   1.000
_cell.length_b   1.000
_cell.length_c   1.000
_cell.angle_alpha   90.00
_cell.angle_beta   90.00
_cell.angle_gamma   90.00
#
_symmetry.space_group_name_H-M   'P 1'
#
loop_
_entity.id
_entity.type
_entity.pdbx_description
1 polymer ?
#
loop_
_entity_poly.entity_id
_entity_poly.type
_entity_poly.pdbx_seq_one_letter_code
_entity_poly.pdbx_strand_id
1 'polypeptide(L)'
;MRIHVDDQEIREDLYLVVLKIFNSGNEAIKKDDFEKDILIKFTDGYRNSKVFDAEIYLTTPSDIQCDLYNQEYGKQLGFKPILLNPGEGLTIKLLVSKYDKISIKSRIVGGTIIRSIKKDKKWFFNKMNSNFVFILFLVLFILNMIYSIVSKLNKG
;
A
#
# COMPACT_ATOMS: atom_id res chain seq x y z
N MET A 1 1.55 -17.02 17.28
CA MET A 1 1.37 -15.71 17.95
C MET A 1 -0.09 -15.34 17.79
N ARG A 2 -0.80 -15.03 18.89
CA ARG A 2 -2.20 -14.58 18.85
C ARG A 2 -2.21 -13.08 19.06
N ILE A 3 -2.83 -12.33 18.16
CA ILE A 3 -2.93 -10.87 18.23
C ILE A 3 -4.33 -10.53 18.71
N HIS A 4 -4.44 -9.67 19.72
CA HIS A 4 -5.71 -9.22 20.27
C HIS A 4 -5.84 -7.71 20.07
N VAL A 5 -7.03 -7.26 19.70
CA VAL A 5 -7.43 -5.84 19.65
C VAL A 5 -8.78 -5.74 20.37
N ASP A 6 -8.89 -4.84 21.33
CA ASP A 6 -10.08 -4.66 22.18
C ASP A 6 -10.60 -5.99 22.78
N ASP A 7 -9.68 -6.81 23.31
CA ASP A 7 -9.94 -8.15 23.87
C ASP A 7 -10.52 -9.18 22.88
N GLN A 8 -10.61 -8.85 21.59
CA GLN A 8 -10.96 -9.79 20.53
C GLN A 8 -9.71 -10.36 19.86
N GLU A 9 -9.63 -11.69 19.81
CA GLU A 9 -8.61 -12.40 19.05
C GLU A 9 -8.81 -12.15 17.55
N ILE A 10 -7.80 -11.57 16.90
CA ILE A 10 -7.75 -11.44 15.44
C ILE A 10 -7.27 -12.77 14.87
N ARG A 11 -8.11 -13.38 14.02
CA ARG A 11 -7.81 -14.64 13.34
C ARG A 11 -7.39 -14.44 11.89
N GLU A 12 -7.59 -13.25 11.37
CA GLU A 12 -7.24 -12.85 10.02
C GLU A 12 -5.74 -12.54 9.87
N ASP A 13 -5.20 -12.78 8.67
CA ASP A 13 -3.88 -12.26 8.30
C ASP A 13 -3.90 -10.72 8.38
N LEU A 14 -2.88 -10.14 9.02
CA LEU A 14 -2.74 -8.69 9.18
C LEU A 14 -1.72 -8.10 8.21
N TYR A 15 -2.06 -6.93 7.69
CA TYR A 15 -1.23 -6.15 6.80
C TYR A 15 -1.05 -4.75 7.37
N LEU A 16 0.20 -4.30 7.43
CA LEU A 16 0.51 -2.91 7.74
C LEU A 16 0.47 -2.08 6.46
N VAL A 17 -0.41 -1.10 6.42
CA VAL A 17 -0.52 -0.13 5.33
C VAL A 17 0.01 1.21 5.80
N VAL A 18 0.91 1.80 5.00
CA VAL A 18 1.44 3.15 5.23
C VAL A 18 0.92 4.06 4.14
N LEU A 19 0.03 4.98 4.49
CA LEU A 19 -0.59 5.92 3.57
C LEU A 19 -0.01 7.32 3.76
N LYS A 20 0.65 7.86 2.73
CA LYS A 20 1.13 9.24 2.72
C LYS A 20 0.14 10.13 1.95
N ILE A 21 -0.29 11.22 2.58
CA ILE A 21 -1.17 12.25 2.00
C ILE A 21 -0.40 13.57 2.10
N PHE A 22 -0.27 14.30 1.01
CA PHE A 22 0.43 15.58 0.99
C PHE A 22 -0.12 16.49 -0.10
N ASN A 23 0.00 17.79 0.08
CA ASN A 23 -0.33 18.77 -0.94
C ASN A 23 0.83 18.87 -1.94
N SER A 24 0.59 18.37 -3.15
CA SER A 24 1.56 18.42 -4.26
C SER A 24 1.39 19.64 -5.17
N GLY A 25 0.35 20.45 -4.95
CA GLY A 25 0.07 21.65 -5.70
C GLY A 25 0.92 22.84 -5.25
N ASN A 26 0.64 24.00 -5.85
CA ASN A 26 1.30 25.27 -5.56
C ASN A 26 0.43 26.22 -4.69
N GLU A 27 -0.80 25.84 -4.39
CA GLU A 27 -1.72 26.60 -3.55
C GLU A 27 -2.05 25.83 -2.27
N ALA A 28 -2.27 26.54 -1.17
CA ALA A 28 -2.68 25.93 0.09
C ALA A 28 -4.11 25.40 0.00
N ILE A 29 -4.35 24.22 0.55
CA ILE A 29 -5.69 23.64 0.69
C ILE A 29 -6.17 23.97 2.10
N LYS A 30 -7.16 24.85 2.21
CA LYS A 30 -7.75 25.29 3.48
C LYS A 30 -8.86 24.34 3.90
N LYS A 31 -9.21 24.37 5.19
CA LYS A 31 -10.32 23.56 5.73
C LYS A 31 -11.65 23.85 5.02
N ASP A 32 -11.91 25.11 4.66
CA ASP A 32 -13.14 25.53 4.00
C ASP A 32 -13.21 25.14 2.50
N ASP A 33 -12.08 24.69 1.92
CA ASP A 33 -12.06 24.18 0.55
C ASP A 33 -12.67 22.77 0.45
N PHE A 34 -12.87 22.10 1.59
CA PHE A 34 -13.47 20.77 1.64
C PHE A 34 -14.99 20.87 1.85
N GLU A 35 -15.75 20.24 0.96
CA GLU A 35 -17.21 20.13 1.17
C GLU A 35 -17.56 19.17 2.31
N LYS A 36 -16.71 18.16 2.55
CA LYS A 36 -16.89 17.06 3.50
C LYS A 36 -15.55 16.50 3.96
N ASP A 37 -15.58 15.74 5.05
CA ASP A 37 -14.46 14.92 5.53
C ASP A 37 -13.81 14.10 4.40
N ILE A 38 -12.51 13.85 4.56
CA ILE A 38 -11.76 12.96 3.67
C ILE A 38 -11.98 11.52 4.12
N LEU A 39 -12.56 10.70 3.26
CA LEU A 39 -12.86 9.30 3.55
C LEU A 39 -11.84 8.37 2.90
N ILE A 40 -11.32 7.42 3.68
CA ILE A 40 -10.47 6.34 3.21
C ILE A 40 -11.34 5.10 3.10
N LYS A 41 -11.42 4.52 1.91
CA LYS A 41 -12.21 3.33 1.62
C LYS A 41 -11.31 2.22 1.12
N PHE A 42 -11.40 1.06 1.73
CA PHE A 42 -10.84 -0.16 1.18
C PHE A 42 -11.90 -0.77 0.26
N THR A 43 -11.60 -0.93 -1.03
CA THR A 43 -12.55 -1.41 -2.03
C THR A 43 -12.31 -2.87 -2.36
N ASP A 44 -13.41 -3.55 -2.69
CA ASP A 44 -13.50 -5.01 -2.69
C ASP A 44 -12.85 -5.68 -3.91
N GLY A 45 -11.81 -6.46 -3.61
CA GLY A 45 -11.71 -7.85 -4.09
C GLY A 45 -12.09 -8.87 -3.01
N TYR A 46 -12.21 -8.43 -1.75
CA TYR A 46 -12.55 -9.23 -0.58
C TYR A 46 -13.67 -8.52 0.18
N ARG A 47 -14.84 -9.16 0.33
CA ARG A 47 -16.09 -8.54 0.80
C ARG A 47 -16.07 -7.96 2.24
N ASN A 48 -14.96 -8.07 2.97
CA ASN A 48 -14.88 -7.72 4.41
C ASN A 48 -13.47 -7.26 4.82
N SER A 49 -12.90 -6.25 4.15
CA SER A 49 -11.67 -5.62 4.66
C SER A 49 -11.99 -4.87 5.96
N LYS A 50 -11.29 -5.22 7.03
CA LYS A 50 -11.39 -4.58 8.35
C LYS A 50 -10.15 -3.72 8.60
N VAL A 51 -10.34 -2.59 9.25
CA VAL A 51 -9.27 -1.72 9.76
C VAL A 51 -9.30 -1.83 11.27
N PHE A 52 -8.37 -2.60 11.83
CA PHE A 52 -8.29 -2.83 13.27
C PHE A 52 -7.74 -1.62 14.00
N ASP A 53 -6.78 -0.94 13.39
CA ASP A 53 -6.16 0.25 13.98
C ASP A 53 -5.75 1.26 12.91
N ALA A 54 -5.73 2.53 13.29
CA ALA A 54 -5.38 3.65 12.44
C ALA A 54 -4.74 4.77 13.28
N GLU A 55 -3.51 5.12 12.98
CA GLU A 55 -2.77 6.17 13.70
C GLU A 55 -2.10 7.16 12.75
N ILE A 56 -1.97 8.40 13.18
CA ILE A 56 -1.09 9.38 12.55
C ILE A 56 0.34 9.05 12.97
N TYR A 57 1.14 8.57 12.02
CA TYR A 57 2.53 8.18 12.27
C TYR A 57 3.50 9.37 12.19
N LEU A 58 3.31 10.24 11.20
CA LEU A 58 4.20 11.38 10.96
C LEU A 58 3.43 12.51 10.28
N THR A 59 3.76 13.74 10.63
CA THR A 59 3.30 14.95 9.97
C THR A 59 4.49 15.80 9.52
N THR A 60 4.29 16.65 8.53
CA THR A 60 5.28 17.60 8.03
C THR A 60 4.59 18.89 7.63
N PRO A 61 4.72 19.98 8.41
CA PRO A 61 5.44 20.07 9.69
C PRO A 61 4.82 19.23 10.82
N SER A 62 5.57 19.01 11.90
CA SER A 62 5.20 18.08 12.99
C SER A 62 3.97 18.52 13.81
N ASP A 63 3.58 19.79 13.70
CA ASP A 63 2.50 20.43 14.44
C ASP A 63 1.16 20.40 13.69
N ILE A 64 1.08 19.82 12.49
CA ILE A 64 -0.19 19.59 11.79
C ILE A 64 -1.13 18.76 12.69
N GLN A 65 -2.27 19.35 13.04
CA GLN A 65 -3.35 18.66 13.76
C GLN A 65 -4.28 17.96 12.77
N CYS A 66 -4.40 16.64 12.91
CA CYS A 66 -5.24 15.80 12.08
C CYS A 66 -6.19 14.97 12.93
N ASP A 67 -7.49 15.23 12.79
CA ASP A 67 -8.54 14.48 13.50
C ASP A 67 -8.90 13.22 12.70
N LEU A 68 -8.06 12.18 12.84
CA LEU A 68 -8.28 10.85 12.27
C LEU A 68 -9.32 10.09 13.08
N TYR A 69 -10.24 9.43 12.40
CA TYR A 69 -11.22 8.53 13.02
C TYR A 69 -11.27 7.19 12.29
N ASN A 70 -11.38 6.12 13.07
CA ASN A 70 -11.64 4.76 12.61
C ASN A 70 -12.80 4.19 13.43
N GLN A 71 -13.99 4.08 12.83
CA GLN A 71 -15.17 3.54 13.49
C GLN A 71 -15.62 2.24 12.83
N GLU A 72 -16.14 1.34 13.67
CA GLU A 72 -16.68 0.04 13.26
C GLU A 72 -15.72 -0.74 12.34
N TYR A 73 -14.46 -0.88 12.75
CA TYR A 73 -13.43 -1.61 12.01
C TYR A 73 -13.26 -1.14 10.55
N GLY A 74 -13.25 0.18 10.33
CA GLY A 74 -12.99 0.78 9.02
C GLY A 74 -14.22 1.03 8.14
N LYS A 75 -15.45 0.74 8.60
CA LYS A 75 -16.65 1.15 7.86
C LYS A 75 -16.71 2.67 7.69
N GLN A 76 -16.35 3.40 8.75
CA GLN A 76 -16.14 4.85 8.70
C GLN A 76 -14.70 5.15 9.10
N LEU A 77 -13.83 5.20 8.10
CA LEU A 77 -12.44 5.63 8.24
C LEU A 77 -12.24 6.92 7.44
N GLY A 78 -11.67 7.92 8.08
CA GLY A 78 -11.42 9.20 7.47
C GLY A 78 -10.81 10.20 8.44
N PHE A 79 -10.63 11.43 7.98
CA PHE A 79 -10.17 12.52 8.82
C PHE A 79 -10.88 13.82 8.45
N LYS A 80 -10.94 14.74 9.42
CA LYS A 80 -11.56 16.06 9.21
C LYS A 80 -10.77 16.90 8.21
N PRO A 81 -11.42 17.90 7.56
CA PRO A 81 -10.73 18.89 6.75
C PRO A 81 -9.52 19.50 7.47
N ILE A 82 -8.42 19.60 6.75
CA ILE A 82 -7.12 19.97 7.29
C ILE A 82 -6.46 21.02 6.40
N LEU A 83 -5.78 21.99 7.02
CA LEU A 83 -4.98 22.95 6.28
C LEU A 83 -3.69 22.26 5.83
N LEU A 84 -3.39 22.29 4.54
CA LEU A 84 -2.13 21.80 3.99
C LEU A 84 -1.54 22.83 3.02
N ASN A 85 -0.43 23.45 3.40
CA ASN A 85 0.35 24.28 2.49
C ASN A 85 1.09 23.39 1.47
N PRO A 86 1.54 23.96 0.34
CA PRO A 86 2.37 23.23 -0.63
C PRO A 86 3.54 22.48 0.02
N GLY A 87 3.66 21.18 -0.28
CA GLY A 87 4.72 20.31 0.25
C GLY A 87 4.43 19.71 1.63
N GLU A 88 3.43 20.21 2.35
CA GLU A 88 3.03 19.69 3.65
C GLU A 88 2.18 18.43 3.52
N GLY A 89 2.18 17.61 4.57
CA GLY A 89 1.40 16.39 4.58
C GLY A 89 1.51 15.57 5.85
N LEU A 90 0.91 14.40 5.80
CA LEU A 90 0.83 13.44 6.89
C LEU A 90 0.96 12.00 6.38
N THR A 91 1.37 11.12 7.27
CA THR A 91 1.50 9.68 7.05
C THR A 91 0.66 8.96 8.08
N ILE A 92 -0.25 8.11 7.60
CA ILE A 92 -1.15 7.30 8.41
C ILE A 92 -0.66 5.86 8.36
N LYS A 93 -0.53 5.21 9.51
CA LYS A 93 -0.35 3.76 9.60
C LYS A 93 -1.69 3.12 9.90
N LEU A 94 -1.99 2.05 9.17
CA LEU A 94 -3.25 1.34 9.22
C LEU A 94 -2.95 -0.14 9.39
N LEU A 95 -3.51 -0.76 10.41
CA LEU A 95 -3.46 -2.21 10.59
C LEU A 95 -4.76 -2.79 10.03
N VAL A 96 -4.66 -3.49 8.91
CA VAL A 96 -5.82 -3.94 8.15
C VAL A 96 -5.79 -5.45 7.95
N SER A 97 -6.96 -6.05 7.78
CA SER A 97 -7.07 -7.39 7.21
C SER A 97 -6.77 -7.34 5.70
N LYS A 98 -7.18 -8.36 4.94
CA LYS A 98 -6.96 -8.41 3.48
C LYS A 98 -7.63 -7.23 2.78
N TYR A 99 -6.87 -6.56 1.91
CA TYR A 99 -7.35 -5.49 1.04
C TYR A 99 -6.78 -5.66 -0.37
N ASP A 100 -7.49 -5.14 -1.39
CA ASP A 100 -6.97 -5.06 -2.77
C ASP A 100 -6.60 -3.62 -3.14
N LYS A 101 -7.56 -2.71 -2.99
CA LYS A 101 -7.41 -1.30 -3.37
C LYS A 101 -7.85 -0.38 -2.25
N ILE A 102 -7.18 0.76 -2.16
CA ILE A 102 -7.48 1.86 -1.25
C ILE A 102 -7.96 3.03 -2.10
N SER A 103 -9.16 3.51 -1.88
CA SER A 103 -9.73 4.69 -2.52
C SER A 103 -9.81 5.80 -1.49
N ILE A 104 -9.43 7.02 -1.88
CA ILE A 104 -9.63 8.20 -1.05
C ILE A 104 -10.75 9.01 -1.72
N LYS A 105 -11.82 9.28 -0.98
CA LYS A 105 -12.94 10.09 -1.44
C LYS A 105 -12.94 11.42 -0.68
N SER A 106 -12.82 12.50 -1.43
CA SER A 106 -13.01 13.86 -0.93
C SER A 106 -13.45 14.74 -2.10
N ARG A 107 -14.01 15.90 -1.78
CA ARG A 107 -14.32 16.95 -2.75
C ARG A 107 -13.70 18.25 -2.25
N ILE A 108 -12.72 18.72 -3.00
CA ILE A 108 -11.91 19.91 -2.71
C ILE A 108 -12.18 20.91 -3.83
N VAL A 109 -12.49 22.15 -3.48
CA VAL A 109 -12.64 23.22 -4.47
C VAL A 109 -11.30 23.43 -5.19
N GLY A 110 -11.33 23.47 -6.52
CA GLY A 110 -10.12 23.74 -7.33
C GLY A 110 -9.07 22.62 -7.37
N GLY A 111 -9.33 21.45 -6.77
CA GLY A 111 -8.34 20.37 -6.66
C GLY A 111 -8.91 18.96 -6.85
N THR A 112 -8.02 17.99 -7.07
CA THR A 112 -8.36 16.56 -7.09
C THR A 112 -7.32 15.75 -6.33
N ILE A 113 -7.76 14.68 -5.67
CA ILE A 113 -6.83 13.75 -5.01
C ILE A 113 -6.24 12.81 -6.05
N ILE A 114 -4.93 12.91 -6.27
CA ILE A 114 -4.18 12.03 -7.17
C ILE A 114 -3.59 10.88 -6.36
N ARG A 115 -3.92 9.64 -6.73
CA ARG A 115 -3.37 8.44 -6.07
C ARG A 115 -2.06 8.02 -6.73
N SER A 116 -0.96 8.09 -6.00
CA SER A 116 0.30 7.42 -6.37
C SER A 116 0.46 6.15 -5.53
N ILE A 117 0.55 4.99 -6.17
CA ILE A 117 0.84 3.72 -5.49
C ILE A 117 2.29 3.34 -5.83
N LYS A 118 3.20 3.45 -4.86
CA LYS A 118 4.46 2.70 -4.93
C LYS A 118 4.17 1.28 -4.45
N LYS A 119 3.90 0.35 -5.36
CA LYS A 119 3.87 -1.08 -5.03
C LYS A 119 5.30 -1.49 -4.69
N ASP A 120 5.51 -1.98 -3.48
CA ASP A 120 6.80 -2.55 -3.10
C ASP A 120 7.07 -3.77 -4.00
N LYS A 121 8.03 -3.64 -4.93
CA LYS A 121 8.31 -4.66 -5.96
C LYS A 121 8.80 -5.99 -5.36
N LYS A 122 9.13 -6.02 -4.07
CA LYS A 122 9.64 -7.22 -3.37
C LYS A 122 8.71 -8.44 -3.47
N TRP A 123 7.40 -8.27 -3.64
CA TRP A 123 6.47 -9.40 -3.76
C TRP A 123 6.65 -10.22 -5.04
N PHE A 124 7.04 -9.60 -6.17
CA PHE A 124 7.13 -10.31 -7.45
C PHE A 124 8.34 -11.25 -7.53
N PHE A 125 9.47 -10.89 -6.91
CA PHE A 125 10.68 -11.71 -6.93
C PHE A 125 10.70 -12.81 -5.87
N ASN A 126 10.00 -12.63 -4.73
CA ASN A 126 9.94 -13.66 -3.67
C ASN A 126 9.02 -14.85 -4.01
N LYS A 127 8.24 -14.78 -5.09
CA LYS A 127 7.36 -15.88 -5.53
C LYS A 127 7.98 -16.74 -6.63
N MET A 128 9.20 -16.43 -7.08
CA MET A 128 9.91 -17.26 -8.03
C MET A 128 10.52 -18.44 -7.28
N ASN A 129 9.94 -19.63 -7.44
CA ASN A 129 10.41 -20.84 -6.80
C ASN A 129 11.87 -21.09 -7.24
N SER A 130 12.82 -21.01 -6.31
CA SER A 130 14.27 -21.13 -6.59
C SER A 130 14.61 -22.44 -7.31
N ASN A 131 13.83 -23.50 -7.06
CA ASN A 131 13.95 -24.77 -7.76
C ASN A 131 13.69 -24.64 -9.26
N PHE A 132 12.74 -23.80 -9.69
CA PHE A 132 12.42 -23.61 -11.10
C PHE A 132 13.55 -22.88 -11.83
N VAL A 133 14.14 -21.88 -11.18
CA VAL A 133 15.31 -21.15 -11.70
C VAL A 133 16.49 -22.10 -11.86
N PHE A 134 16.74 -22.95 -10.86
CA PHE A 134 17.81 -23.93 -10.90
C PHE A 134 17.61 -24.97 -12.02
N ILE A 135 16.39 -25.47 -12.20
CA ILE A 135 16.05 -26.40 -13.30
C ILE A 135 16.31 -25.75 -14.65
N LEU A 136 15.93 -24.49 -14.85
CA LEU A 136 16.18 -23.77 -16.10
C LEU A 136 17.69 -23.64 -16.40
N PHE A 137 18.50 -23.31 -15.39
CA PHE A 137 19.96 -23.28 -15.54
C PHE A 137 20.55 -24.67 -15.87
N LEU A 138 20.03 -25.72 -15.25
CA LEU A 138 20.49 -27.08 -15.48
C LEU A 138 20.18 -27.55 -16.92
N VAL A 139 18.99 -27.21 -17.43
CA VAL A 139 18.61 -27.47 -18.83
C VAL A 139 19.53 -26.73 -19.81
N LEU A 140 19.78 -25.44 -19.57
CA LEU A 140 20.69 -24.65 -20.42
C LEU A 140 22.12 -25.17 -20.39
N PHE A 141 22.59 -25.64 -19.23
CA PHE A 141 23.91 -26.25 -19.08
C PHE A 141 24.02 -27.54 -19.89
N ILE A 142 23.02 -28.43 -19.81
CA ILE A 142 22.98 -29.67 -20.59
C ILE A 142 22.96 -29.38 -22.10
N LEU A 143 22.15 -28.42 -22.55
CA LEU A 143 22.09 -28.03 -23.96
C LEU A 143 23.45 -27.52 -24.48
N ASN A 144 24.16 -26.72 -23.68
CA ASN A 144 25.51 -26.26 -24.02
C ASN A 144 26.53 -27.42 -24.08
N MET A 145 26.44 -28.38 -23.16
CA MET A 145 27.27 -29.58 -23.18
C MET A 145 27.04 -30.41 -24.45
N ILE A 146 25.78 -30.65 -24.82
CA ILE A 146 25.41 -31.38 -26.04
C ILE A 146 25.94 -30.64 -27.28
N TYR A 147 25.72 -29.32 -27.37
CA TYR A 147 26.23 -28.51 -28.46
C TYR A 147 27.77 -28.57 -28.58
N SER A 148 28.48 -28.52 -27.44
CA SER A 148 29.94 -28.63 -27.42
C SER A 148 30.42 -29.99 -27.94
N ILE A 149 29.75 -31.09 -27.57
CA ILE A 149 30.10 -32.43 -28.06
C ILE A 149 29.86 -32.55 -29.56
N VAL A 150 28.67 -32.14 -30.04
CA VAL A 150 28.32 -32.20 -31.46
C VAL A 150 29.27 -31.34 -32.31
N SER A 151 29.61 -30.14 -31.84
CA SER A 151 30.54 -29.25 -32.55
C SER A 151 31.97 -29.80 -32.63
N LYS A 152 32.42 -30.59 -31.66
CA LYS A 152 33.71 -31.30 -31.72
C LYS A 152 33.67 -32.46 -32.70
N LEU A 153 32.58 -33.23 -32.74
CA LEU A 153 32.41 -34.34 -33.68
C LEU A 153 32.34 -33.88 -35.14
N ASN A 154 31.70 -32.74 -35.42
CA ASN A 154 31.62 -32.20 -36.79
C ASN A 154 32.92 -31.53 -37.28
N LYS A 155 33.92 -31.34 -36.40
CA LYS A 155 35.20 -30.69 -36.73
C LYS A 155 36.39 -31.67 -36.81
N GLY A 156 36.18 -32.95 -36.47
CA GLY A 156 37.16 -34.02 -36.64
C GLY A 156 36.78 -34.91 -37.80
#